data_AF-A0A0N1L8B8-F1
#
_entry.id   AF-A0A0N1L8B8-F1
#
_cell.length_a   1.000
_cell.length_b   1.000
_cell.length_c   1.000
_cell.angle_alpha   90.00
_cell.angle_beta   90.00
_cell.angle_gamma   90.00
#
_symmetry.space_group_name_H-M   'P 1'
#
loop_
_entity.id
_entity.type
_entity.pdbx_description
1 polymer ?
#
loop_
_entity_poly.entity_id
_entity_poly.type
_entity_poly.pdbx_seq_one_letter_code
_entity_poly.pdbx_strand_id
1 'polypeptide(L)'
;MENLRLLAVVDRVVAWHNRHPLARRISAAQVHAVGYVALPFTAEAPPAAAPRPAEAAAQAIAAAAAAAAAAEPLPVLTEVAPMAEPAAAAAAPSAASVGEGSRLRERALARAREQGPAAQAADSAAAYLSTLSPATLQPAFSEDFIDPLSPRQVARYAQKHGRVLARPPQDGPVREVLIDTALIARQTRAGPARWPVSVYLLTAVIETDTRKSRVLLGLGPAVLGRRIHSQPRLAALAALSAGLLGAPLWLLRPAAPVAAGATL
;
A
#
# COMPACT_ATOMS: atom_id res chain seq x y z
N MET A 1 11.62 -17.25 -9.68
CA MET A 1 12.14 -16.26 -8.69
C MET A 1 11.24 -16.11 -7.47
N GLU A 2 9.94 -16.43 -7.55
CA GLU A 2 8.97 -16.31 -6.44
C GLU A 2 9.30 -17.16 -5.20
N ASN A 3 9.82 -18.37 -5.40
CA ASN A 3 10.19 -19.27 -4.29
C ASN A 3 11.18 -18.63 -3.29
N LEU A 4 12.13 -17.81 -3.77
CA LEU A 4 13.11 -17.16 -2.91
C LEU A 4 12.47 -16.08 -2.04
N ARG A 5 11.47 -15.36 -2.56
CA ARG A 5 10.72 -14.36 -1.79
C ARG A 5 9.81 -15.04 -0.76
N LEU A 6 9.16 -16.14 -1.14
CA LEU A 6 8.32 -16.91 -0.24
C LEU A 6 9.12 -17.49 0.93
N LEU A 7 10.27 -18.13 0.65
CA LEU A 7 11.14 -18.68 1.69
C LEU A 7 11.63 -17.58 2.65
N ALA A 8 12.03 -16.41 2.14
CA ALA A 8 12.44 -15.29 2.99
C ALA A 8 11.31 -14.80 3.92
N VAL A 9 10.05 -14.81 3.45
CA VAL A 9 8.89 -14.48 4.28
C VAL A 9 8.67 -15.55 5.35
N VAL A 10 8.70 -16.82 4.97
CA VAL A 10 8.53 -17.95 5.89
C VAL A 10 9.61 -17.95 6.98
N ASP A 11 10.88 -17.80 6.60
CA ASP A 11 12.01 -17.72 7.54
C ASP A 11 11.85 -16.54 8.50
N ARG A 12 11.39 -15.39 8.02
CA ARG A 12 11.10 -14.22 8.86
C ARG A 12 10.01 -14.53 9.89
N VAL A 13 8.92 -15.19 9.49
CA VAL A 13 7.83 -15.57 10.41
C VAL A 13 8.34 -16.55 11.46
N VAL A 14 9.07 -17.59 11.04
CA VAL A 14 9.63 -18.62 11.92
C VAL A 14 10.62 -18.00 12.90
N ALA A 15 11.57 -17.18 12.43
CA ALA A 15 12.54 -16.49 13.26
C ALA A 15 11.86 -15.53 14.24
N TRP A 16 10.88 -14.76 13.78
CA TRP A 16 10.08 -13.91 14.66
C TRP A 16 9.41 -14.76 15.73
N HIS A 17 8.67 -15.81 15.38
CA HIS A 17 7.90 -16.64 16.31
C HIS A 17 8.79 -17.33 17.35
N ASN A 18 9.89 -17.93 16.90
CA ASN A 18 10.82 -18.67 17.74
C ASN A 18 11.71 -17.76 18.61
N ARG A 19 11.72 -16.44 18.41
CA ARG A 19 12.46 -15.51 19.29
C ARG A 19 11.92 -15.49 20.73
N HIS A 20 10.66 -15.85 20.96
CA HIS A 20 10.04 -15.76 22.29
C HIS A 20 10.20 -17.06 23.09
N PRO A 21 10.68 -17.03 24.35
CA PRO A 21 11.00 -18.24 25.12
C PRO A 21 9.76 -19.11 25.42
N LEU A 22 8.60 -18.49 25.64
CA LEU A 22 7.34 -19.21 25.89
C LEU A 22 6.58 -19.62 24.62
N ALA A 23 7.05 -19.22 23.43
CA ALA A 23 6.37 -19.61 22.20
C ALA A 23 6.61 -21.09 21.89
N ARG A 24 5.59 -21.75 21.32
CA ARG A 24 5.74 -23.07 20.72
C ARG A 24 6.76 -22.97 19.59
N ARG A 25 7.61 -23.98 19.43
CA ARG A 25 8.52 -24.02 18.28
C ARG A 25 7.71 -24.34 17.04
N ILE A 26 7.86 -23.51 16.01
CA ILE A 26 7.26 -23.75 14.69
C ILE A 26 8.33 -23.95 13.62
N SER A 27 7.97 -24.69 12.57
CA SER A 27 8.80 -24.90 11.38
C SER A 27 8.22 -24.19 10.15
N ALA A 28 8.99 -24.13 9.07
CA ALA A 28 8.54 -23.57 7.79
C ALA A 28 7.27 -24.27 7.25
N ALA A 29 7.14 -25.57 7.49
CA ALA A 29 5.99 -26.37 7.08
C ALA A 29 4.67 -25.98 7.77
N GLN A 30 4.71 -25.16 8.82
CA GLN A 30 3.54 -24.68 9.56
C GLN A 30 3.13 -23.26 9.15
N VAL A 31 3.85 -22.65 8.20
CA VAL A 31 3.53 -21.33 7.66
C VAL A 31 2.88 -21.51 6.29
N HIS A 32 1.65 -21.03 6.16
CA HIS A 32 0.82 -21.21 4.97
C HIS A 32 0.14 -19.90 4.56
N ALA A 33 -0.54 -19.95 3.41
CA ALA A 33 -1.40 -18.87 2.91
C ALA A 33 -0.71 -17.49 2.92
N VAL A 34 0.48 -17.42 2.32
CA VAL A 34 1.21 -16.17 2.14
C VAL A 34 0.57 -15.36 1.01
N GLY A 35 0.27 -14.10 1.28
CA GLY A 35 -0.35 -13.20 0.30
C GLY A 35 -0.21 -11.75 0.69
N TYR A 36 -0.99 -10.89 0.03
CA TYR A 36 -1.05 -9.46 0.29
C TYR A 36 -2.42 -9.05 0.83
N VAL A 37 -2.43 -7.99 1.63
CA VAL A 37 -3.65 -7.29 2.03
C VAL A 37 -3.54 -5.85 1.58
N ALA A 38 -4.53 -5.38 0.81
CA ALA A 38 -4.66 -4.00 0.40
C ALA A 38 -5.57 -3.26 1.39
N LEU A 39 -4.99 -2.31 2.13
CA LEU A 39 -5.67 -1.51 3.12
C LEU A 39 -6.03 -0.15 2.54
N PRO A 40 -7.30 0.29 2.61
CA PRO A 40 -7.67 1.59 2.12
C PRO A 40 -7.28 2.67 3.14
N PHE A 41 -6.55 3.66 2.64
CA PHE A 41 -6.16 4.85 3.37
C PHE A 41 -6.62 6.08 2.58
N THR A 42 -6.58 7.24 3.20
CA THR A 42 -6.74 8.52 2.52
C THR A 42 -5.48 9.36 2.63
N ALA A 43 -5.06 9.90 1.50
CA ALA A 43 -4.04 10.93 1.41
C ALA A 43 -4.71 12.29 1.21
N GLU A 44 -4.04 13.36 1.64
CA GLU A 44 -4.42 14.71 1.25
C GLU A 44 -4.21 14.87 -0.26
N ALA A 45 -5.14 15.55 -0.93
CA ALA A 45 -5.05 15.76 -2.37
C ALA A 45 -3.69 16.37 -2.73
N PRO A 46 -3.01 15.86 -3.77
CA PRO A 46 -1.85 16.56 -4.30
C PRO A 46 -2.27 18.01 -4.61
N PRO A 47 -1.43 19.01 -4.31
CA PRO A 47 -1.69 20.36 -4.78
C PRO A 47 -1.89 20.25 -6.29
N ALA A 48 -3.05 20.69 -6.78
CA ALA A 48 -3.40 20.62 -8.19
C ALA A 48 -2.20 21.15 -8.97
N ALA A 49 -1.57 20.28 -9.77
CA ALA A 49 -0.45 20.69 -10.60
C ALA A 49 -0.93 21.94 -11.34
N ALA A 50 -0.23 23.05 -11.16
CA ALA A 50 -0.54 24.29 -11.84
C ALA A 50 -0.80 23.98 -13.33
N PRO A 51 -1.82 24.58 -13.96
CA PRO A 51 -2.17 24.27 -15.34
C PRO A 51 -0.88 24.31 -16.17
N ARG A 52 -0.57 23.20 -16.84
CA ARG A 52 0.65 23.11 -17.63
C ARG A 52 0.66 24.31 -18.57
N PRO A 53 1.81 24.94 -18.86
CA PRO A 53 1.85 26.11 -19.75
C PRO A 53 1.19 25.84 -21.10
N ALA A 54 1.14 24.59 -21.56
CA ALA A 54 0.38 24.16 -22.75
C ALA A 54 -1.15 24.15 -22.56
N GLU A 55 -1.66 23.77 -21.39
CA GLU A 55 -3.10 23.81 -21.06
C GLU A 55 -3.55 25.24 -20.75
N ALA A 56 -2.70 26.04 -20.10
CA ALA A 56 -2.91 27.48 -19.94
C ALA A 56 -2.90 28.21 -21.29
N ALA A 57 -2.00 27.84 -22.21
CA ALA A 57 -1.99 28.35 -23.57
C ALA A 57 -3.23 27.89 -24.36
N ALA A 58 -3.65 26.63 -24.23
CA ALA A 58 -4.86 26.11 -24.87
C ALA A 58 -6.14 26.79 -24.34
N GLN A 59 -6.21 27.05 -23.03
CA GLN A 59 -7.32 27.79 -22.43
C GLN A 59 -7.28 29.27 -22.79
N ALA A 60 -6.10 29.88 -22.91
CA ALA A 60 -5.97 31.26 -23.41
C ALA A 60 -6.36 31.37 -24.89
N ILE A 61 -6.01 30.38 -25.73
CA ILE A 61 -6.44 30.32 -27.13
C ILE A 61 -7.95 30.07 -27.22
N ALA A 62 -8.51 29.18 -26.39
CA ALA A 62 -9.95 28.93 -26.36
C ALA A 62 -10.74 30.15 -25.85
N ALA A 63 -10.23 30.87 -24.84
CA ALA A 63 -10.82 32.10 -24.34
C ALA A 63 -10.70 33.24 -25.37
N ALA A 64 -9.59 33.33 -26.10
CA ALA A 64 -9.42 34.28 -27.19
C ALA A 64 -10.33 33.94 -28.39
N ALA A 65 -10.53 32.67 -28.70
CA ALA A 65 -11.46 32.22 -29.74
C ALA A 65 -12.93 32.46 -29.35
N ALA A 66 -13.29 32.28 -28.08
CA ALA A 66 -14.61 32.62 -27.55
C ALA A 66 -14.86 34.14 -27.56
N ALA A 67 -13.83 34.94 -27.28
CA ALA A 67 -13.90 36.40 -27.40
C ALA A 67 -13.99 36.85 -28.87
N ALA A 68 -13.30 36.17 -29.78
CA ALA A 68 -13.40 36.44 -31.22
C ALA A 68 -14.74 36.01 -31.82
N ALA A 69 -15.38 34.95 -31.30
CA ALA A 69 -16.71 34.51 -31.72
C ALA A 69 -17.85 35.42 -31.25
N ALA A 70 -17.59 36.30 -30.28
CA ALA A 70 -18.55 37.33 -29.82
C ALA A 70 -18.47 38.64 -30.62
N ALA A 71 -17.53 38.76 -31.56
CA ALA A 71 -17.46 39.88 -32.49
C ALA A 71 -18.21 39.52 -33.78
N GLU A 72 -19.35 40.17 -34.01
CA GLU A 72 -20.10 40.05 -35.27
C GLU A 72 -19.24 40.45 -36.50
N PRO A 73 -19.45 39.79 -37.66
CA PRO A 73 -18.59 39.93 -38.84
C PRO A 73 -18.99 41.14 -39.70
N LEU A 74 -18.00 41.92 -40.14
CA LEU A 74 -18.15 42.88 -41.25
C LEU A 74 -17.79 42.24 -42.59
N PRO A 75 -18.45 42.64 -43.70
CA PRO A 75 -18.56 41.84 -44.90
C PRO A 75 -17.35 41.87 -45.85
N VAL A 76 -17.18 40.70 -46.43
CA VAL A 76 -16.52 40.32 -47.70
C VAL A 76 -16.48 41.44 -48.76
N LEU A 77 -15.28 41.71 -49.27
CA LEU A 77 -15.08 42.15 -50.65
C LEU A 77 -14.15 41.16 -51.36
N THR A 78 -14.75 40.44 -52.30
CA THR A 78 -14.14 39.58 -53.31
C THR A 78 -13.70 40.45 -54.47
N GLU A 79 -12.44 40.37 -54.92
CA GLU A 79 -12.13 40.41 -56.36
C GLU A 79 -10.75 39.81 -56.72
N VAL A 80 -10.81 38.64 -57.35
CA VAL A 80 -10.15 38.17 -58.60
C VAL A 80 -8.61 38.05 -58.70
N ALA A 81 -8.18 36.81 -58.93
CA ALA A 81 -6.87 36.29 -59.41
C ALA A 81 -6.58 36.73 -60.89
N PRO A 82 -5.50 36.33 -61.62
CA PRO A 82 -4.52 35.26 -61.35
C PRO A 82 -3.06 35.47 -61.86
N MET A 83 -2.28 34.39 -61.72
CA MET A 83 -1.20 33.91 -62.62
C MET A 83 0.25 34.38 -62.39
N ALA A 84 1.12 33.43 -62.00
CA ALA A 84 2.33 33.04 -62.75
C ALA A 84 3.16 31.97 -62.00
N GLU A 85 3.25 30.78 -62.61
CA GLU A 85 4.40 29.87 -62.52
C GLU A 85 5.48 30.36 -63.52
N PRO A 86 6.79 30.10 -63.35
CA PRO A 86 7.33 28.75 -63.62
C PRO A 86 8.59 28.30 -62.83
N ALA A 87 8.69 26.98 -62.68
CA ALA A 87 9.84 26.08 -62.93
C ALA A 87 11.27 26.42 -62.44
N ALA A 88 11.86 25.48 -61.67
CA ALA A 88 12.93 24.55 -62.09
C ALA A 88 14.09 24.31 -61.08
N ALA A 89 14.53 23.03 -61.08
CA ALA A 89 15.87 22.52 -60.82
C ALA A 89 16.35 22.19 -59.37
N ALA A 90 16.22 20.88 -59.07
CA ALA A 90 17.33 19.97 -58.74
C ALA A 90 18.15 20.18 -57.45
N ALA A 91 17.85 19.36 -56.43
CA ALA A 91 18.86 18.60 -55.68
C ALA A 91 18.18 17.40 -55.02
N ALA A 92 18.48 16.19 -55.48
CA ALA A 92 17.96 14.94 -54.94
C ALA A 92 18.86 14.44 -53.80
N PRO A 93 18.42 14.43 -52.53
CA PRO A 93 19.01 13.58 -51.51
C PRO A 93 18.38 12.18 -51.57
N SER A 94 19.23 11.19 -51.85
CA SER A 94 19.13 9.77 -51.52
C SER A 94 17.77 9.28 -50.98
N ALA A 95 16.96 8.69 -51.88
CA ALA A 95 15.59 8.21 -51.60
C ALA A 95 15.52 6.99 -50.66
N ALA A 96 16.64 6.47 -50.16
CA ALA A 96 16.67 5.30 -49.28
C ALA A 96 16.45 5.66 -47.78
N SER A 97 16.76 6.88 -47.34
CA SER A 97 16.62 7.28 -45.92
C SER A 97 15.26 7.95 -45.60
N VAL A 98 14.54 8.41 -46.62
CA VAL A 98 13.25 9.11 -46.48
C VAL A 98 12.12 8.12 -46.14
N GLY A 99 12.19 6.88 -46.66
CA GLY A 99 11.19 5.84 -46.39
C GLY A 99 11.29 5.23 -44.98
N GLU A 100 12.49 5.06 -44.43
CA GLU A 100 12.70 4.53 -43.08
C GLU A 100 12.35 5.53 -41.98
N GLY A 101 12.73 6.81 -42.15
CA GLY A 101 12.37 7.87 -41.22
C GLY A 101 10.85 8.08 -41.12
N SER A 102 10.15 7.96 -42.25
CA SER A 102 8.68 8.05 -42.30
C SER A 102 8.02 6.89 -41.54
N ARG A 103 8.48 5.65 -41.75
CA ARG A 103 7.97 4.45 -41.04
C ARG A 103 8.28 4.46 -39.54
N LEU A 104 9.43 4.99 -39.13
CA LEU A 104 9.78 5.16 -37.71
C LEU A 104 8.91 6.24 -37.05
N ARG A 105 8.67 7.37 -37.73
CA ARG A 105 7.81 8.45 -37.23
C ARG A 105 6.36 8.01 -37.13
N GLU A 106 5.86 7.26 -38.11
CA GLU A 106 4.51 6.68 -38.12
C GLU A 106 4.31 5.67 -36.97
N ARG A 107 5.28 4.76 -36.75
CA ARG A 107 5.25 3.85 -35.60
C ARG A 107 5.37 4.58 -34.26
N ALA A 108 6.17 5.64 -34.19
CA ALA A 108 6.30 6.46 -32.99
C ALA A 108 4.99 7.19 -32.65
N LEU A 109 4.30 7.73 -33.67
CA LEU A 109 2.98 8.37 -33.50
C LEU A 109 1.88 7.35 -33.15
N ALA A 110 1.93 6.14 -33.73
CA ALA A 110 1.03 5.05 -33.36
C ALA A 110 1.22 4.64 -31.88
N ARG A 111 2.48 4.45 -31.43
CA ARG A 111 2.77 4.19 -30.02
C ARG A 111 2.36 5.34 -29.10
N ALA A 112 2.54 6.59 -29.52
CA ALA A 112 2.13 7.75 -28.72
C ALA A 112 0.59 7.84 -28.58
N ARG A 113 -0.16 7.41 -29.59
CA ARG A 113 -1.63 7.29 -29.52
C ARG A 113 -2.06 6.15 -28.60
N GLU A 114 -1.35 5.02 -28.64
CA GLU A 114 -1.58 3.87 -27.75
C GLU A 114 -1.21 4.18 -26.30
N GLN A 115 -0.13 4.93 -26.07
CA GLN A 115 0.32 5.40 -24.76
C GLN A 115 -0.39 6.69 -24.30
N GLY A 116 -1.65 6.86 -24.68
CA GLY A 116 -2.40 8.10 -24.54
C GLY A 116 -2.38 8.77 -23.15
N PRO A 117 -2.98 9.96 -22.99
CA PRO A 117 -2.87 10.79 -21.79
C PRO A 117 -3.20 10.06 -20.46
N ALA A 118 -4.02 9.01 -20.51
CA ALA A 118 -4.31 8.15 -19.36
C ALA A 118 -3.09 7.37 -18.84
N ALA A 119 -2.20 6.89 -19.71
CA ALA A 119 -0.98 6.18 -19.31
C ALA A 119 0.00 7.12 -18.62
N GLN A 120 0.21 8.31 -19.18
CA GLN A 120 1.03 9.35 -18.54
C GLN A 120 0.45 9.82 -17.20
N ALA A 121 -0.89 9.95 -17.09
CA ALA A 121 -1.55 10.28 -15.84
C ALA A 121 -1.36 9.17 -14.78
N ALA A 122 -1.47 7.90 -15.18
CA ALA A 122 -1.23 6.75 -14.30
C ALA A 122 0.22 6.68 -13.81
N ASP A 123 1.20 6.96 -14.69
CA ASP A 123 2.62 6.98 -14.33
C ASP A 123 2.94 8.16 -13.41
N SER A 124 2.34 9.32 -13.65
CA SER A 124 2.47 10.50 -12.77
C SER A 124 1.85 10.27 -11.40
N ALA A 125 0.66 9.64 -11.35
CA ALA A 125 0.02 9.24 -10.10
C ALA A 125 0.86 8.19 -9.35
N ALA A 126 1.47 7.24 -10.07
CA ALA A 126 2.36 6.25 -9.48
C ALA A 126 3.62 6.88 -8.89
N ALA A 127 4.22 7.84 -9.60
CA ALA A 127 5.34 8.62 -9.11
C ALA A 127 4.96 9.38 -7.83
N TYR A 128 3.81 10.07 -7.82
CA TYR A 128 3.34 10.77 -6.62
C TYR A 128 3.10 9.83 -5.45
N LEU A 129 2.38 8.72 -5.66
CA LEU A 129 2.12 7.70 -4.64
C LEU A 129 3.41 7.15 -4.02
N SER A 130 4.48 7.02 -4.81
CA SER A 130 5.78 6.56 -4.33
C SER A 130 6.48 7.55 -3.39
N THR A 131 6.12 8.83 -3.44
CA THR A 131 6.62 9.88 -2.53
C THR A 131 5.86 9.97 -1.21
N LEU A 132 4.66 9.40 -1.13
CA LEU A 132 3.83 9.49 0.06
C LEU A 132 4.37 8.59 1.16
N SER A 133 4.59 9.19 2.33
CA SER A 133 4.89 8.45 3.53
C SER A 133 3.60 7.80 4.07
N PRO A 134 3.58 6.48 4.34
CA PRO A 134 2.42 5.85 4.97
C PRO A 134 2.03 6.48 6.32
N ALA A 135 2.98 7.15 7.00
CA ALA A 135 2.74 7.77 8.30
C ALA A 135 1.82 8.99 8.27
N THR A 136 1.67 9.66 7.12
CA THR A 136 0.78 10.84 6.97
C THR A 136 -0.63 10.45 6.53
N LEU A 137 -0.83 9.19 6.18
CA LEU A 137 -2.11 8.67 5.68
C LEU A 137 -3.07 8.39 6.83
N GLN A 138 -4.36 8.62 6.59
CA GLN A 138 -5.41 8.26 7.54
C GLN A 138 -6.10 6.96 7.12
N PRO A 139 -6.38 6.03 8.04
CA PRO A 139 -7.08 4.79 7.68
C PRO A 139 -8.52 5.10 7.23
N ALA A 140 -8.98 4.37 6.22
CA ALA A 140 -10.32 4.47 5.66
C ALA A 140 -11.07 3.13 5.71
N PHE A 141 -10.77 2.31 6.70
CA PHE A 141 -11.46 1.04 6.96
C PHE A 141 -11.78 0.88 8.44
N SER A 142 -12.86 0.13 8.71
CA SER A 142 -13.28 -0.30 10.04
C SER A 142 -13.52 -1.81 10.13
N GLU A 143 -13.47 -2.54 9.00
CA GLU A 143 -13.65 -3.99 8.92
C GLU A 143 -12.62 -4.74 9.77
N ASP A 144 -13.10 -5.65 10.60
CA ASP A 144 -12.26 -6.65 11.27
C ASP A 144 -12.08 -7.85 10.36
N PHE A 145 -10.93 -7.90 9.68
CA PHE A 145 -10.65 -8.93 8.68
C PHE A 145 -9.59 -9.95 9.11
N ILE A 146 -8.93 -9.71 10.24
CA ILE A 146 -7.76 -10.50 10.65
C ILE A 146 -7.70 -10.70 12.16
N ASP A 147 -8.49 -11.66 12.66
CA ASP A 147 -8.37 -12.13 14.03
C ASP A 147 -6.94 -12.64 14.33
N PRO A 148 -6.32 -12.27 15.47
CA PRO A 148 -6.85 -11.49 16.61
C PRO A 148 -6.44 -10.01 16.62
N LEU A 149 -6.10 -9.43 15.47
CA LEU A 149 -5.61 -8.06 15.38
C LEU A 149 -6.76 -7.09 15.13
N SER A 150 -6.92 -6.12 16.01
CA SER A 150 -7.92 -5.08 15.82
C SER A 150 -7.59 -4.19 14.60
N PRO A 151 -8.60 -3.64 13.89
CA PRO A 151 -8.39 -2.74 12.75
C PRO A 151 -7.47 -1.56 13.07
N ARG A 152 -7.53 -1.03 14.29
CA ARG A 152 -6.65 0.06 14.77
C ARG A 152 -5.19 -0.36 14.87
N GLN A 153 -4.90 -1.57 15.35
CA GLN A 153 -3.53 -2.10 15.41
C GLN A 153 -2.98 -2.30 14.01
N VAL A 154 -3.80 -2.83 13.10
CA VAL A 154 -3.46 -3.00 11.68
C VAL A 154 -3.15 -1.65 11.04
N ALA A 155 -4.00 -0.64 11.24
CA ALA A 155 -3.79 0.71 10.70
C ALA A 155 -2.46 1.32 11.18
N ARG A 156 -2.19 1.30 12.49
CA ARG A 156 -0.94 1.81 13.06
C ARG A 156 0.29 1.06 12.54
N TYR A 157 0.16 -0.24 12.31
CA TYR A 157 1.24 -1.05 11.76
C TYR A 157 1.48 -0.75 10.27
N ALA A 158 0.41 -0.59 9.49
CA ALA A 158 0.48 -0.21 8.08
C ALA A 158 1.10 1.18 7.89
N GLN A 159 0.78 2.15 8.74
CA GLN A 159 1.41 3.49 8.72
C GLN A 159 2.92 3.45 8.98
N LYS A 160 3.42 2.45 9.70
CA LYS A 160 4.85 2.32 10.04
C LYS A 160 5.63 1.44 9.07
N HIS A 161 4.98 0.41 8.52
CA HIS A 161 5.67 -0.67 7.81
C HIS A 161 5.02 -1.08 6.49
N GLY A 162 3.88 -0.47 6.13
CA GLY A 162 3.18 -0.70 4.87
C GLY A 162 3.86 -0.04 3.69
N ARG A 163 3.47 -0.48 2.50
CA ARG A 163 3.95 0.10 1.23
C ARG A 163 2.80 0.73 0.48
N VAL A 164 2.93 2.00 0.13
CA VAL A 164 2.02 2.64 -0.84
C VAL A 164 2.43 2.17 -2.22
N LEU A 165 1.51 1.57 -2.97
CA LEU A 165 1.73 1.18 -4.36
C LEU A 165 0.57 1.67 -5.22
N ALA A 166 0.90 2.09 -6.43
CA ALA A 166 -0.09 2.50 -7.42
C ALA A 166 -0.79 1.33 -8.11
N ARG A 167 -0.17 0.15 -8.08
CA ARG A 167 -0.69 -1.08 -8.66
C ARG A 167 -0.58 -2.20 -7.64
N PRO A 168 -1.54 -3.14 -7.64
CA PRO A 168 -1.46 -4.31 -6.78
C PRO A 168 -0.18 -5.10 -7.09
N PRO A 169 0.50 -5.64 -6.06
CA PRO A 169 1.57 -6.61 -6.26
C PRO A 169 1.07 -7.78 -7.12
N GLN A 170 1.87 -8.18 -8.11
CA GLN A 170 1.54 -9.31 -8.99
C GLN A 170 2.09 -10.65 -8.46
N ASP A 171 2.90 -10.61 -7.40
CA ASP A 171 3.63 -11.77 -6.88
C ASP A 171 2.78 -12.72 -6.01
N GLY A 172 1.47 -12.50 -5.87
CA GLY A 172 0.63 -13.34 -5.03
C GLY A 172 -0.82 -12.87 -4.88
N PRO A 173 -1.67 -13.66 -4.20
CA PRO A 173 -3.07 -13.31 -4.00
C PRO A 173 -3.20 -12.05 -3.14
N VAL A 174 -4.09 -11.15 -3.54
CA VAL A 174 -4.36 -9.89 -2.85
C VAL A 174 -5.77 -9.95 -2.27
N ARG A 175 -5.91 -9.71 -0.97
CA ARG A 175 -7.20 -9.47 -0.32
C ARG A 175 -7.41 -7.97 -0.18
N GLU A 176 -8.46 -7.46 -0.79
CA GLU A 176 -8.87 -6.07 -0.64
C GLU A 176 -9.76 -5.92 0.60
N VAL A 177 -9.46 -4.92 1.43
CA VAL A 177 -10.31 -4.55 2.57
C VAL A 177 -11.28 -3.48 2.11
N LEU A 178 -12.54 -3.60 2.52
CA LEU A 178 -13.60 -2.69 2.08
C LEU A 178 -13.36 -1.27 2.61
N ILE A 179 -13.64 -0.30 1.74
CA ILE A 179 -13.58 1.12 2.06
C ILE A 179 -14.80 1.49 2.92
N ASP A 180 -14.55 2.10 4.07
CA ASP A 180 -15.59 2.70 4.90
C ASP A 180 -15.87 4.14 4.40
N THR A 181 -16.84 4.25 3.50
CA THR A 181 -17.23 5.53 2.89
C THR A 181 -17.76 6.54 3.91
N ALA A 182 -18.39 6.08 5.00
CA ALA A 182 -18.86 6.94 6.08
C ALA A 182 -17.70 7.51 6.89
N LEU A 183 -16.61 6.75 7.06
CA LEU A 183 -15.38 7.22 7.66
C LEU A 183 -14.71 8.30 6.78
N ILE A 184 -14.61 8.07 5.47
CA ILE A 184 -14.08 9.08 4.53
C ILE A 184 -14.92 10.36 4.57
N ALA A 185 -16.25 10.26 4.49
CA ALA A 185 -17.13 11.43 4.53
C ALA A 185 -16.95 12.27 5.80
N ARG A 186 -16.72 11.61 6.96
CA ARG A 186 -16.39 12.29 8.22
C ARG A 186 -15.02 12.99 8.18
N GLN A 187 -14.01 12.34 7.60
CA GLN A 187 -12.67 12.91 7.45
C GLN A 187 -12.69 14.15 6.55
N THR A 188 -13.39 14.09 5.42
CA THR A 188 -13.47 15.20 4.46
C THR A 188 -14.27 16.38 5.02
N ARG A 189 -15.30 16.14 5.84
CA ARG A 189 -16.01 17.23 6.52
C ARG A 189 -15.12 17.99 7.52
N ALA A 190 -14.15 17.30 8.10
CA ALA A 190 -13.27 17.84 9.15
C ALA A 190 -11.96 18.44 8.61
N GLY A 191 -11.70 18.43 7.30
CA GLY A 191 -10.39 18.81 6.77
C GLY A 191 -10.34 18.98 5.25
N PRO A 192 -9.12 19.04 4.67
CA PRO A 192 -8.94 19.21 3.24
C PRO A 192 -9.46 18.00 2.46
N ALA A 193 -9.65 18.20 1.15
CA ALA A 193 -10.03 17.14 0.23
C ALA A 193 -9.05 15.96 0.32
N ARG A 194 -9.60 14.76 0.46
CA ARG A 194 -8.87 13.52 0.65
C ARG A 194 -9.24 12.53 -0.43
N TRP A 195 -8.26 11.76 -0.89
CA TRP A 195 -8.44 10.77 -1.96
C TRP A 195 -7.98 9.39 -1.48
N PRO A 196 -8.65 8.32 -1.94
CA PRO A 196 -8.35 6.97 -1.50
C PRO A 196 -7.02 6.47 -2.09
N VAL A 197 -6.21 5.83 -1.25
CA VAL A 197 -4.95 5.17 -1.60
C VAL A 197 -4.87 3.79 -0.97
N SER A 198 -4.21 2.85 -1.64
CA SER A 198 -4.02 1.50 -1.12
C SER A 198 -2.63 1.33 -0.48
N VAL A 199 -2.61 0.92 0.78
CA VAL A 199 -1.39 0.52 1.50
C VAL A 199 -1.35 -1.00 1.57
N TYR A 200 -0.28 -1.59 1.07
CA TYR A 200 -0.10 -3.04 1.00
C TYR A 200 0.75 -3.56 2.16
N LEU A 201 0.30 -4.66 2.75
CA LEU A 201 1.03 -5.49 3.71
C LEU A 201 1.09 -6.93 3.21
N LEU A 202 2.13 -7.66 3.62
CA LEU A 202 2.17 -9.11 3.47
C LEU A 202 1.39 -9.76 4.61
N THR A 203 0.73 -10.87 4.33
CA THR A 203 0.03 -11.70 5.32
C THR A 203 0.54 -13.13 5.24
N ALA A 204 0.57 -13.82 6.38
CA ALA A 204 0.84 -15.24 6.48
C ALA A 204 -0.02 -15.86 7.59
N VAL A 205 -0.25 -17.16 7.47
CA VAL A 205 -0.97 -17.94 8.46
C VAL A 205 0.00 -18.93 9.10
N ILE A 206 0.07 -18.92 10.43
CA ILE A 206 0.75 -19.96 11.20
C ILE A 206 -0.32 -20.95 11.65
N GLU A 207 -0.19 -22.20 11.25
CA GLU A 207 -1.09 -23.26 11.63
C GLU A 207 -0.34 -24.35 12.40
N THR A 208 -0.88 -24.68 13.56
CA THR A 208 -0.40 -25.77 14.39
C THR A 208 -1.58 -26.68 14.68
N ASP A 209 -1.31 -27.91 15.13
CA ASP A 209 -2.35 -28.93 15.38
C ASP A 209 -3.50 -28.46 16.29
N THR A 210 -3.27 -27.42 17.10
CA THR A 210 -4.24 -26.93 18.08
C THR A 210 -4.73 -25.51 17.84
N ARG A 211 -4.00 -24.71 17.05
CA ARG A 211 -4.27 -23.27 16.89
C ARG A 211 -3.79 -22.75 15.55
N LYS A 212 -4.58 -21.82 15.01
CA LYS A 212 -4.26 -20.99 13.85
C LYS A 212 -4.03 -19.56 14.29
N SER A 213 -3.05 -18.88 13.71
CA SER A 213 -2.76 -17.47 14.00
C SER A 213 -2.35 -16.75 12.72
N ARG A 214 -3.03 -15.65 12.40
CA ARG A 214 -2.69 -14.80 11.28
C ARG A 214 -1.67 -13.75 11.70
N VAL A 215 -0.70 -13.50 10.83
CA VAL A 215 0.36 -12.51 11.05
C VAL A 215 0.48 -11.59 9.84
N LEU A 216 0.76 -10.33 10.10
CA LEU A 216 1.07 -9.31 9.10
C LEU A 216 2.56 -9.03 9.10
N LEU A 217 3.12 -8.85 7.90
CA LEU A 217 4.50 -8.49 7.70
C LEU A 217 4.59 -7.19 6.89
N GLY A 218 5.49 -6.32 7.33
CA GLY A 218 5.83 -5.10 6.61
C GLY A 218 7.06 -5.25 5.72
N LEU A 219 7.49 -4.13 5.14
CA LEU A 219 8.69 -4.06 4.30
C LEU A 219 9.99 -4.45 5.04
N GLY A 220 10.03 -4.26 6.35
CA GLY A 220 11.17 -4.58 7.21
C GLY A 220 11.05 -5.89 7.98
N PRO A 221 11.90 -6.12 9.00
CA PRO A 221 11.87 -7.33 9.82
C PRO A 221 10.69 -7.38 10.80
N ALA A 222 9.90 -6.31 10.89
CA ALA A 222 8.76 -6.23 11.78
C ALA A 222 7.67 -7.21 11.35
N VAL A 223 7.10 -7.92 12.32
CA VAL A 223 5.96 -8.82 12.13
C VAL A 223 4.96 -8.52 13.25
N LEU A 224 3.70 -8.33 12.88
CA LEU A 224 2.59 -8.12 13.79
C LEU A 224 1.72 -9.38 13.82
N GLY A 225 1.48 -9.90 15.02
CA GLY A 225 0.67 -11.10 15.19
C GLY A 225 0.71 -11.60 16.63
N ARG A 226 -0.22 -12.50 16.96
CA ARG A 226 -0.21 -13.19 18.25
C ARG A 226 0.70 -14.40 18.17
N ARG A 227 1.48 -14.64 19.22
CA ARG A 227 2.32 -15.85 19.32
C ARG A 227 1.51 -17.00 19.89
N ILE A 228 1.83 -18.21 19.45
CA ILE A 228 1.21 -19.43 19.96
C ILE A 228 2.10 -19.90 21.12
N HIS A 229 1.55 -19.90 22.34
CA HIS A 229 2.31 -20.28 23.52
C HIS A 229 2.26 -21.78 23.77
N SER A 230 3.36 -22.32 24.28
CA SER A 230 3.46 -23.73 24.67
C SER A 230 2.85 -23.94 26.05
N GLN A 231 1.71 -24.65 26.13
CA GLN A 231 1.04 -25.00 27.40
C GLN A 231 1.99 -25.59 28.45
N PRO A 232 2.87 -26.57 28.15
CA PRO A 232 3.78 -27.10 29.17
C PRO A 232 4.78 -26.06 29.68
N ARG A 233 5.18 -25.08 28.86
CA ARG A 233 6.09 -24.00 29.30
C ARG A 233 5.36 -22.99 30.20
N LEU A 234 4.09 -22.71 29.90
CA LEU A 234 3.26 -21.88 30.76
C LEU A 234 2.97 -22.57 32.10
N ALA A 235 2.67 -23.88 32.10
CA ALA A 235 2.47 -24.67 33.31
C ALA A 235 3.73 -24.72 34.18
N ALA A 236 4.90 -24.93 33.58
CA ALA A 236 6.17 -24.89 34.31
C ALA A 236 6.44 -23.51 34.94
N LEU A 237 6.19 -22.42 34.20
CA LEU A 237 6.34 -21.06 34.73
C LEU A 237 5.36 -20.79 35.88
N ALA A 238 4.11 -21.26 35.76
CA ALA A 238 3.12 -21.18 36.82
C ALA A 238 3.55 -21.96 38.06
N ALA A 239 4.02 -23.21 37.90
CA ALA A 239 4.51 -24.05 39.00
C ALA A 239 5.73 -23.43 39.70
N LEU A 240 6.68 -22.86 38.95
CA LEU A 240 7.81 -22.14 39.52
C LEU A 240 7.37 -20.91 40.30
N SER A 241 6.42 -20.13 39.76
CA SER A 241 5.90 -18.95 40.46
C SER A 241 5.13 -19.32 41.73
N ALA A 242 4.36 -20.40 41.71
CA ALA A 242 3.65 -20.92 42.88
C ALA A 242 4.63 -21.45 43.95
N GLY A 243 5.70 -22.14 43.55
CA GLY A 243 6.74 -22.60 44.47
C GLY A 243 7.49 -21.45 45.14
N LEU A 244 7.86 -20.42 44.37
CA LEU A 244 8.52 -19.21 44.88
C LEU A 244 7.64 -18.41 45.85
N LEU A 245 6.33 -18.33 45.61
CA LEU A 245 5.38 -17.65 46.50
C LEU A 245 4.96 -18.51 47.69
N GLY A 246 4.87 -19.82 47.53
CA GLY A 246 4.45 -20.75 48.57
C GLY A 246 5.52 -21.04 49.63
N ALA A 247 6.80 -21.07 49.24
CA ALA A 247 7.92 -21.28 50.16
C ALA A 247 7.99 -20.27 51.33
N PRO A 248 7.90 -18.95 51.12
CA PRO A 248 7.93 -17.98 52.22
C PRO A 248 6.66 -18.04 53.08
N LEU A 249 5.49 -18.33 52.49
CA LEU A 249 4.24 -18.49 53.23
C LEU A 249 4.26 -19.71 54.16
N TRP A 250 4.96 -20.77 53.76
CA TRP A 250 5.17 -21.95 54.59
C TRP A 250 6.14 -21.66 55.75
N LEU A 251 7.20 -20.88 55.52
CA LEU A 251 8.15 -20.48 56.55
C LEU A 251 7.55 -19.50 57.59
N LEU A 252 6.54 -18.73 57.22
CA LEU A 252 5.81 -17.82 58.11
C LEU A 252 4.68 -18.51 58.91
N ARG A 253 4.52 -19.83 58.78
CA ARG A 253 3.47 -20.56 59.48
C ARG A 253 3.82 -20.62 60.97
N PRO A 254 3.05 -19.97 61.87
CA PRO A 254 3.38 -19.93 63.28
C PRO A 254 3.37 -21.36 63.84
N ALA A 255 4.42 -21.72 64.58
CA ALA A 255 4.48 -22.99 65.30
C ALA A 255 3.26 -23.08 66.23
N ALA A 256 2.51 -24.17 66.12
CA ALA A 256 1.33 -24.38 66.97
C ALA A 256 1.77 -24.32 68.44
N PRO A 257 1.05 -23.59 69.31
CA PRO A 257 1.36 -23.57 70.72
C PRO A 257 1.23 -25.00 71.26
N VAL A 258 2.32 -25.51 71.82
CA VAL A 258 2.32 -26.79 72.53
C VAL A 258 1.37 -26.62 73.71
N ALA A 259 0.24 -27.31 73.66
CA ALA A 259 -0.71 -27.35 74.76
C ALA A 259 0.02 -27.94 75.98
N ALA A 260 0.39 -27.09 76.93
CA ALA A 260 0.94 -27.51 78.20
C ALA A 260 -0.13 -28.36 78.89
N GLY A 261 0.14 -29.67 78.96
CA GLY A 261 -0.71 -30.62 79.66
C GLY A 261 -0.90 -30.18 81.09
N ALA A 262 -2.17 -29.96 81.46
CA ALA A 262 -2.60 -29.83 82.83
C ALA A 262 -2.33 -31.18 83.52
N THR A 263 -1.32 -31.20 84.38
CA THR A 263 -1.17 -32.27 85.37
C THR A 263 -2.19 -32.08 86.49
N LEU A 264 -2.82 -33.21 86.81
CA LEU A 264 -3.80 -33.52 87.84
C LEU A 264 -3.56 -32.86 89.20
#